data_AF-A0A7X3TQI6-F1
#
_entry.id   AF-A0A7X3TQI6-F1
#
_cell.length_a   1.000
_cell.length_b   1.000
_cell.length_c   1.000
_cell.angle_alpha   90.00
_cell.angle_beta   90.00
_cell.angle_gamma   90.00
#
_symmetry.space_group_name_H-M   'P 1'
#
loop_
_entity.id
_entity.type
_entity.pdbx_description
1 polymer ?
#
loop_
_entity_poly.entity_id
_entity_poly.type
_entity_poly.pdbx_seq_one_letter_code
_entity_poly.pdbx_strand_id
1 'polypeptide(L)' 'MAILHPSQRLFKIRAQILAKKINQPITCGGVQVHPGDFILADYDGVAVIPAA' A
#
# COMPACT_ATOMS: atom_id res chain seq x y z
N MET A 1 6.85 -15.14 -7.17
CA MET A 1 6.41 -16.19 -6.23
C MET A 1 5.72 -15.52 -5.05
N ALA A 2 4.46 -15.15 -5.22
CA ALA A 2 3.56 -14.77 -4.14
C ALA A 2 2.22 -15.41 -4.50
N ILE A 3 1.87 -16.38 -3.69
CA ILE A 3 0.74 -17.27 -3.85
C ILE A 3 -0.52 -16.42 -3.71
N LEU A 4 -1.40 -16.45 -4.71
CA LEU A 4 -2.75 -15.93 -4.59
C LEU A 4 -3.40 -16.66 -3.40
N HIS A 5 -3.65 -15.94 -2.30
CA HIS A 5 -4.32 -16.53 -1.13
C HIS A 5 -5.74 -16.95 -1.54
N PRO A 6 -6.15 -18.21 -1.30
CA PRO A 6 -7.46 -18.72 -1.71
C PRO A 6 -8.67 -18.02 -1.04
N SER A 7 -8.47 -17.12 -0.07
CA SER A 7 -9.55 -16.46 0.68
C SER A 7 -10.23 -15.29 -0.06
N GLN A 8 -9.73 -14.87 -1.23
CA GLN A 8 -10.28 -13.72 -1.98
C GLN A 8 -11.59 -14.05 -2.75
N ARG A 9 -12.16 -15.25 -2.57
CA ARG A 9 -13.35 -15.71 -3.30
C ARG A 9 -14.69 -15.19 -2.73
N LEU A 10 -14.66 -14.48 -1.59
CA LEU A 10 -15.86 -13.98 -0.89
C LEU A 10 -15.91 -12.44 -0.77
N PHE A 11 -15.47 -11.69 -1.78
CA PHE A 11 -15.58 -10.22 -1.80
C PHE A 11 -16.40 -9.74 -3.00
N LYS A 12 -17.68 -10.11 -2.97
CA LYS A 12 -18.76 -9.67 -3.84
C LYS A 12 -19.91 -9.54 -2.85
N ILE A 13 -20.40 -8.37 -2.44
CA ILE A 13 -21.21 -7.39 -3.20
C ILE A 13 -21.21 -6.06 -2.38
N ARG A 14 -21.11 -4.90 -3.07
CA ARG A 14 -21.25 -3.48 -2.61
C ARG A 14 -19.97 -2.63 -2.47
N ALA A 15 -19.64 -1.83 -3.50
CA ALA A 15 -18.74 -0.66 -3.44
C ALA A 15 -17.49 -0.81 -2.54
N GLN A 16 -16.57 -1.74 -2.85
CA GLN A 16 -15.50 -2.15 -1.93
C GLN A 16 -14.13 -1.61 -2.36
N ILE A 17 -13.45 -0.93 -1.43
CA ILE A 17 -12.00 -0.74 -1.47
C ILE A 17 -11.38 -2.07 -1.06
N LEU A 18 -10.72 -2.73 -2.00
CA LEU A 18 -10.09 -4.04 -1.82
C LEU A 18 -8.58 -3.93 -1.93
N ALA A 19 -7.87 -4.55 -0.98
CA ALA A 19 -6.41 -4.66 -1.05
C ALA A 19 -6.02 -5.53 -2.25
N LYS A 20 -5.46 -4.92 -3.30
CA LYS A 20 -5.06 -5.61 -4.54
C LYS A 20 -3.70 -6.31 -4.41
N LYS A 21 -2.74 -5.67 -3.73
CA LYS A 21 -1.36 -6.15 -3.55
C LYS A 21 -0.80 -5.59 -2.23
N ILE A 22 0.17 -6.30 -1.65
CA ILE A 22 0.88 -5.93 -0.41
C ILE A 22 2.38 -5.92 -0.70
N ASN A 23 3.14 -5.04 -0.04
CA ASN A 23 4.60 -4.88 -0.19
C ASN A 23 5.02 -4.67 -1.65
N GLN A 24 4.32 -3.79 -2.36
CA GLN A 24 4.68 -3.37 -3.71
C GLN A 24 4.89 -1.86 -3.71
N PRO A 25 5.77 -1.32 -4.57
CA PRO A 25 5.89 0.12 -4.74
C PRO A 25 4.54 0.75 -5.10
N ILE A 26 4.26 1.91 -4.52
CA ILE A 26 3.04 2.69 -4.81
C ILE A 26 3.40 4.14 -5.14
N THR A 27 2.43 4.83 -5.73
CA THR A 27 2.44 6.29 -5.86
C THR A 27 1.22 6.87 -5.15
N CYS A 28 1.44 7.80 -4.23
CA CYS A 28 0.38 8.50 -3.49
C CYS A 28 0.63 10.01 -3.58
N GLY A 29 -0.33 10.78 -4.11
CA GLY A 29 -0.16 12.23 -4.27
C GLY A 29 1.06 12.64 -5.11
N GLY A 30 1.51 11.79 -6.04
CA GLY A 30 2.72 12.01 -6.84
C GLY A 30 4.03 11.58 -6.16
N VAL A 31 3.99 11.17 -4.89
CA VAL A 31 5.15 10.68 -4.14
C VAL A 31 5.28 9.17 -4.31
N GLN A 32 6.50 8.69 -4.57
CA GLN A 32 6.82 7.27 -4.71
C GLN A 32 7.16 6.68 -3.34
N VAL A 33 6.58 5.52 -3.00
CA VAL A 33 6.83 4.82 -1.73
C VAL A 33 7.21 3.38 -2.03
N HIS A 34 8.36 2.95 -1.53
CA HIS A 34 8.87 1.60 -1.67
C HIS A 34 8.74 0.82 -0.36
N PRO A 35 8.55 -0.51 -0.42
CA PRO A 35 8.64 -1.34 0.78
C PRO A 35 9.98 -1.15 1.48
N GLY A 36 9.94 -0.76 2.75
CA GLY A 36 11.13 -0.52 3.57
C GLY A 36 11.44 0.96 3.82
N ASP A 37 10.85 1.89 3.07
CA ASP A 37 10.97 3.32 3.35
C ASP A 37 10.40 3.66 4.73
N PHE A 38 10.99 4.68 5.38
CA PHE A 38 10.44 5.20 6.63
C PHE A 38 9.36 6.24 6.32
N ILE A 39 8.24 6.14 7.03
CA ILE A 39 7.14 7.10 6.92
C ILE A 39 7.13 7.94 8.20
N LEU A 40 7.34 9.25 8.05
CA LEU A 40 7.20 10.21 9.15
C LEU A 40 5.90 10.98 8.96
N ALA A 41 5.10 11.07 10.01
CA ALA A 41 3.85 11.83 10.00
C ALA A 41 3.73 12.65 11.30
N ASP A 42 3.36 13.92 11.16
CA ASP A 42 3.14 14.86 12.25
C ASP A 42 1.93 15.76 11.97
N TYR A 43 1.85 16.91 12.64
CA TYR A 43 0.74 17.85 12.47
C TYR A 43 0.74 18.55 11.11
N ASP A 44 1.92 18.77 10.51
CA ASP A 44 2.07 19.52 9.25
C ASP A 44 1.97 18.61 8.03
N GLY A 45 2.17 17.29 8.17
CA GLY A 45 1.83 16.34 7.12
C GLY A 45 2.55 15.00 7.20
N VAL A 46 2.86 14.45 6.03
CA VAL A 46 3.50 13.13 5.86
C VAL A 46 4.68 13.26 4.91
N ALA A 47 5.81 12.67 5.29
CA ALA A 47 7.01 12.55 4.47
C ALA A 47 7.43 11.09 4.31
N VAL A 48 7.99 10.78 3.14
CA VAL A 48 8.58 9.48 2.80
C VAL A 48 10.09 9.65 2.82
N ILE A 49 10.77 8.88 3.66
CA ILE A 49 12.23 8.89 3.80
C ILE A 49 12.76 7.60 3.17
N PRO A 50 13.44 7.69 2.01
CA PRO A 50 13.99 6.50 1.35
C PRO A 50 14.98 5.77 2.24
N ALA A 51 14.89 4.43 2.27
CA ALA A 51 15.82 3.58 3.03
C ALA A 51 17.12 3.25 2.28
N ALA A 52 17.27 3.73 1.04
CA ALA A 52 18.41 3.49 0.15
C ALA A 52 19.59 4.45 0.39
#